data_AF-A0A2H0BE16-F1
#
_entry.id   AF-A0A2H0BE16-F1
#
_cell.length_a   1.000
_cell.length_b   1.000
_cell.length_c   1.000
_cell.angle_alpha   90.00
_cell.angle_beta   90.00
_cell.angle_gamma   90.00
#
_symmetry.space_group_name_H-M   'P 1'
#
loop_
_entity.id
_entity.type
_entity.pdbx_description
1 polymer ?
#
loop_
_entity_poly.entity_id
_entity_poly.type
_entity_poly.pdbx_seq_one_letter_code
_entity_poly.pdbx_strand_id
1 'polypeptide(L)'
;MGIEIGSKIRNQVKVPDWIEDNLGYKKKCIRGLFDTDGCFYIDKHLIRGKVYRNAGMNFTNRSIPLLMFFKSVLTEIGFAPIQTSKYCVVLRKWSDIVRYFGEIGSSNSKHLNKFRAYATDRKGVREVK
;
A
#
# COMPACT_ATOMS: atom_id res chain seq x y z
N MET A 1 -28.60 3.23 4.69
CA MET A 1 -28.18 2.63 5.97
C MET A 1 -26.68 2.35 5.92
N GLY A 2 -25.96 2.50 7.04
CA GLY A 2 -24.74 1.72 7.25
C GLY A 2 -23.43 2.48 7.41
N ILE A 3 -23.35 3.39 8.38
CA ILE A 3 -22.23 3.42 9.34
C ILE A 3 -22.85 3.81 10.67
N GLU A 4 -22.89 2.90 11.65
CA GLU A 4 -23.35 3.24 13.00
C GLU A 4 -22.41 4.27 13.64
N ILE A 5 -23.01 5.28 14.28
CA ILE A 5 -22.29 6.32 15.01
C ILE A 5 -21.70 5.69 16.28
N GLY A 6 -20.37 5.55 16.33
CA GLY A 6 -19.65 4.96 17.47
C GLY A 6 -18.14 4.89 17.22
N SER A 7 -17.37 4.45 18.23
CA SER A 7 -15.92 4.23 18.06
C SER A 7 -15.68 3.12 17.03
N LYS A 8 -15.27 3.52 15.83
CA LYS A 8 -14.99 2.65 14.66
C LYS A 8 -14.02 1.50 14.97
N ILE A 9 -13.23 1.63 16.04
CA ILE A 9 -12.28 0.62 16.52
C ILE A 9 -13.00 -0.51 17.29
N ARG A 10 -14.04 -0.20 18.07
CA ARG A 10 -14.81 -1.22 18.82
C ARG A 10 -15.67 -2.08 17.88
N ASN A 11 -16.16 -1.51 16.79
CA ASN A 11 -17.09 -2.19 15.88
C ASN A 11 -16.41 -2.99 14.76
N GLN A 12 -15.07 -3.04 14.72
CA GLN A 12 -14.28 -3.82 13.74
C GLN A 12 -14.86 -3.73 12.31
N VAL A 13 -15.01 -2.51 11.80
CA VAL A 13 -15.69 -2.24 10.53
C VAL A 13 -15.15 -3.16 9.42
N LYS A 14 -16.02 -4.04 8.91
CA LYS A 14 -15.77 -4.91 7.76
C LYS A 14 -16.16 -4.18 6.48
N VAL A 15 -15.51 -4.55 5.37
CA VAL A 15 -15.97 -4.18 4.04
C VAL A 15 -17.30 -4.90 3.74
N PRO A 16 -18.31 -4.22 3.16
CA PRO A 16 -19.54 -4.87 2.73
C PRO A 16 -19.31 -5.97 1.68
N ASP A 17 -20.10 -7.05 1.73
CA ASP A 17 -19.88 -8.23 0.88
C ASP A 17 -19.99 -7.92 -0.62
N TRP A 18 -20.84 -6.98 -1.03
CA TRP A 18 -20.95 -6.55 -2.44
C TRP A 18 -19.66 -5.95 -3.01
N ILE A 19 -18.75 -5.45 -2.15
CA ILE A 19 -17.39 -5.04 -2.56
C ILE A 19 -16.49 -6.28 -2.68
N GLU A 20 -16.61 -7.25 -1.77
CA GLU A 20 -15.81 -8.47 -1.75
C GLU A 20 -16.07 -9.36 -2.97
N ASP A 21 -17.28 -9.34 -3.53
CA ASP A 21 -17.64 -10.19 -4.67
C ASP A 21 -17.13 -9.68 -6.03
N ASN A 22 -16.65 -8.43 -6.11
CA ASN A 22 -16.21 -7.82 -7.35
C ASN A 22 -14.76 -7.32 -7.28
N LEU A 23 -13.88 -7.91 -8.10
CA LEU A 23 -12.46 -7.54 -8.12
C LEU A 23 -12.22 -6.06 -8.48
N GLY A 24 -13.06 -5.47 -9.32
CA GLY A 24 -13.00 -4.05 -9.66
C GLY A 24 -13.31 -3.16 -8.45
N TYR A 25 -14.30 -3.54 -7.64
CA TYR A 25 -14.63 -2.83 -6.40
C TYR A 25 -13.58 -3.04 -5.33
N LYS A 26 -13.06 -4.26 -5.16
CA LYS A 26 -11.90 -4.56 -4.31
C LYS A 26 -10.72 -3.62 -4.62
N LYS A 27 -10.30 -3.55 -5.89
CA LYS A 27 -9.19 -2.68 -6.35
C LYS A 27 -9.44 -1.21 -6.01
N LYS A 28 -10.65 -0.70 -6.29
CA LYS A 28 -11.02 0.69 -5.95
C LYS A 28 -11.06 0.93 -4.44
N CYS A 29 -11.52 -0.04 -3.65
CA CYS A 29 -11.58 0.04 -2.19
C CYS A 29 -10.17 0.09 -1.57
N ILE A 30 -9.27 -0.84 -1.95
CA ILE A 30 -7.89 -0.83 -1.43
C ILE A 30 -7.10 0.41 -1.87
N ARG A 31 -7.40 0.99 -3.04
CA ARG A 31 -6.87 2.30 -3.44
C ARG A 31 -7.30 3.38 -2.46
N GLY A 32 -8.59 3.45 -2.12
CA GLY A 32 -9.12 4.41 -1.15
C GLY A 32 -8.50 4.24 0.24
N LEU A 33 -8.39 3.00 0.73
CA LEU A 33 -7.73 2.69 2.00
C LEU A 33 -6.27 3.15 2.02
N PHE A 34 -5.53 2.89 0.94
CA PHE A 34 -4.14 3.33 0.83
C PHE A 34 -4.02 4.85 0.71
N ASP A 35 -4.93 5.52 -0.01
CA ASP A 35 -4.91 6.97 -0.17
C ASP A 35 -5.12 7.70 1.17
N THR A 36 -5.85 7.11 2.12
CA THR A 36 -6.16 7.69 3.44
C THR A 36 -5.17 7.30 4.53
N ASP A 37 -4.94 5.99 4.73
CA ASP A 37 -4.13 5.48 5.86
C ASP A 37 -2.84 4.80 5.39
N GLY A 38 -2.61 4.76 4.08
CA GLY A 38 -1.40 4.23 3.49
C GLY A 38 -0.25 5.23 3.43
N CYS A 39 0.95 4.70 3.24
CA CYS A 39 2.13 5.53 3.05
C CYS A 39 3.07 4.89 2.05
N PHE A 40 3.48 5.69 1.05
CA PHE A 40 4.67 5.44 0.26
C PHE A 40 5.87 6.19 0.87
N TYR A 41 6.94 5.45 1.15
CA TYR A 41 8.15 5.94 1.83
C TYR A 41 9.42 5.40 1.19
N ILE A 42 10.54 6.06 1.49
CA ILE A 42 11.88 5.69 1.01
C ILE A 42 12.76 5.56 2.24
N ASP A 43 13.23 4.35 2.52
CA ASP A 43 14.21 4.09 3.55
C ASP A 43 15.61 4.36 3.02
N LYS A 44 16.44 4.99 3.85
CA LYS A 44 17.87 5.23 3.58
C LYS A 44 18.69 4.42 4.56
N HIS A 45 19.55 3.55 4.05
CA HIS A 45 20.47 2.76 4.86
C HIS A 45 21.91 3.10 4.50
N LEU A 46 22.75 3.37 5.49
CA LEU A 46 24.18 3.54 5.31
C LEU A 46 24.87 2.21 5.60
N ILE A 47 25.49 1.61 4.59
CA ILE A 47 26.23 0.35 4.74
C ILE A 47 27.63 0.58 4.16
N ARG A 48 28.66 0.49 5.00
CA ARG A 48 30.08 0.65 4.63
C ARG A 48 30.35 1.92 3.81
N GLY A 49 29.82 3.07 4.27
CA GLY A 49 30.00 4.37 3.63
C GLY A 49 29.11 4.61 2.39
N LYS A 50 28.35 3.61 1.92
CA LYS A 50 27.44 3.74 0.78
C LYS A 50 25.99 3.87 1.24
N VAL A 51 25.27 4.85 0.69
CA VAL A 51 23.84 5.08 0.96
C VAL A 51 23.00 4.26 0.00
N TYR A 52 22.15 3.39 0.55
CA TYR A 52 21.18 2.58 -0.17
C TYR A 52 19.78 3.14 0.06
N ARG A 53 19.00 3.31 -1.01
CA ARG A 53 17.63 3.83 -0.95
C ARG A 53 16.65 2.75 -1.41
N ASN A 54 15.75 2.35 -0.52
CA ASN A 54 14.72 1.35 -0.82
C ASN A 54 13.33 1.95 -0.68
N ALA A 55 12.49 1.81 -1.70
CA ALA A 55 11.09 2.17 -1.60
C ALA A 55 10.31 1.13 -0.80
N GLY A 56 9.29 1.60 -0.09
CA GLY A 56 8.32 0.78 0.60
C GLY A 56 6.93 1.40 0.53
N MET A 57 5.92 0.54 0.54
CA MET A 57 4.54 0.93 0.81
C MET A 57 4.11 0.25 2.10
N ASN A 58 3.42 0.97 2.97
CA ASN A 58 2.76 0.39 4.13
C ASN A 58 1.31 0.84 4.21
N PHE A 59 0.50 0.00 4.83
CA PHE A 59 -0.86 0.31 5.24
C PHE A 59 -0.99 -0.11 6.70
N THR A 60 -1.28 0.85 7.57
CA THR A 60 -1.40 0.63 9.02
C THR A 60 -2.81 0.96 9.47
N ASN A 61 -3.53 -0.01 10.01
CA ASN A 61 -4.91 0.18 10.44
C ASN A 61 -5.23 -0.62 11.71
N ARG A 62 -6.05 -0.06 12.59
CA ARG A 62 -6.48 -0.69 13.85
C ARG A 62 -7.71 -1.61 13.68
N SER A 63 -8.44 -1.49 12.58
CA SER A 63 -9.43 -2.47 12.17
C SER A 63 -8.72 -3.67 11.55
N ILE A 64 -8.72 -4.79 12.26
CA ILE A 64 -8.11 -6.04 11.78
C ILE A 64 -8.82 -6.54 10.51
N PRO A 65 -10.16 -6.47 10.38
CA PRO A 65 -10.85 -6.80 9.14
C PRO A 65 -10.37 -6.00 7.93
N LEU A 66 -10.22 -4.67 8.04
CA LEU A 66 -9.73 -3.84 6.93
C LEU A 66 -8.28 -4.18 6.57
N LEU A 67 -7.44 -4.44 7.57
CA LEU A 67 -6.06 -4.87 7.35
C LEU A 67 -5.98 -6.20 6.61
N MET A 68 -6.79 -7.17 7.03
CA MET A 68 -6.84 -8.50 6.43
C MET A 68 -7.45 -8.46 5.03
N PHE A 69 -8.49 -7.64 4.81
CA PHE A 69 -9.04 -7.37 3.49
C PHE A 69 -8.00 -6.76 2.55
N PHE A 70 -7.28 -5.73 3.01
CA PHE A 70 -6.21 -5.12 2.21
C PHE A 70 -5.13 -6.14 1.82
N LYS A 71 -4.70 -6.96 2.79
CA LYS A 71 -3.72 -8.03 2.56
C LYS A 71 -4.25 -9.11 1.61
N SER A 72 -5.48 -9.58 1.80
CA SER A 72 -6.05 -10.67 1.01
C SER A 72 -6.24 -10.26 -0.44
N VAL A 73 -6.76 -9.07 -0.70
CA VAL A 73 -6.92 -8.53 -2.05
C VAL A 73 -5.57 -8.36 -2.76
N LEU A 74 -4.54 -7.88 -2.05
CA LEU A 74 -3.19 -7.80 -2.63
C LEU A 74 -2.65 -9.19 -3.00
N THR A 75 -2.80 -10.18 -2.12
CA THR A 75 -2.39 -11.55 -2.40
C THR A 75 -3.19 -12.16 -3.56
N GLU A 76 -4.50 -11.92 -3.62
CA GLU A 76 -5.41 -12.39 -4.69
C GLU A 76 -4.98 -11.87 -6.06
N ILE A 77 -4.54 -10.60 -6.15
CA ILE A 77 -4.02 -9.99 -7.39
C ILE A 77 -2.54 -10.36 -7.63
N GLY A 78 -1.97 -11.27 -6.83
CA GLY A 78 -0.63 -11.83 -7.03
C GLY A 78 0.51 -10.92 -6.55
N PHE A 79 0.25 -9.95 -5.68
CA PHE A 79 1.31 -9.22 -4.96
C PHE A 79 1.86 -10.06 -3.81
N ALA A 80 3.05 -9.72 -3.31
CA ALA A 80 3.64 -10.37 -2.14
C ALA A 80 3.65 -9.44 -0.91
N PRO A 81 2.48 -9.15 -0.29
CA PRO A 81 2.41 -8.33 0.92
C PRO A 81 3.05 -9.07 2.10
N ILE A 82 3.81 -8.34 2.90
CA ILE A 82 4.41 -8.84 4.14
C ILE A 82 3.69 -8.18 5.31
N GLN A 83 3.30 -8.97 6.30
CA GLN A 83 2.75 -8.42 7.54
C GLN A 83 3.88 -8.24 8.56
N THR A 84 4.24 -7.00 8.86
CA THR A 84 5.37 -6.67 9.75
C THR A 84 4.95 -6.54 11.21
N SER A 85 3.67 -6.28 11.46
CA SER A 85 3.10 -6.27 12.82
C SER A 85 1.63 -6.68 12.77
N LYS A 86 0.99 -6.77 13.94
CA LYS A 86 -0.46 -7.03 14.05
C LYS A 86 -1.31 -6.03 13.24
N TYR A 87 -0.82 -4.80 13.04
CA TYR A 87 -1.58 -3.69 12.45
C TYR A 87 -0.96 -3.12 11.18
N CYS A 88 0.07 -3.76 10.61
CA CYS A 88 0.81 -3.20 9.47
C CYS A 88 1.10 -4.25 8.40
N VAL A 89 0.73 -3.91 7.17
CA VAL A 89 1.01 -4.68 5.95
C VAL A 89 1.88 -3.82 5.04
N VAL A 90 2.92 -4.42 4.45
CA VAL A 90 3.91 -3.72 3.63
C VAL A 90 4.13 -4.39 2.28
N LEU A 91 4.41 -3.59 1.26
CA LEU A 91 4.99 -4.03 -0.01
C LEU A 91 6.39 -3.43 -0.15
N ARG A 92 7.38 -4.31 -0.35
CA ARG A 92 8.81 -3.95 -0.43
C ARG A 92 9.44 -4.23 -1.79
N LYS A 93 8.89 -5.18 -2.55
CA LYS A 93 9.43 -5.54 -3.87
C LYS A 93 9.18 -4.39 -4.84
N TRP A 94 10.24 -3.92 -5.50
CA TRP A 94 10.11 -2.80 -6.45
C TRP A 94 9.16 -3.13 -7.61
N SER A 95 9.19 -4.37 -8.12
CA SER A 95 8.25 -4.85 -9.14
C SER A 95 6.80 -4.70 -8.71
N ASP A 96 6.50 -5.08 -7.47
CA ASP A 96 5.16 -5.03 -6.88
C ASP A 96 4.73 -3.57 -6.66
N ILE A 97 5.63 -2.71 -6.21
CA ILE A 97 5.35 -1.27 -6.04
C ILE A 97 5.01 -0.63 -7.40
N VAL A 98 5.82 -0.87 -8.42
CA VAL A 98 5.57 -0.34 -9.77
C VAL A 98 4.25 -0.87 -10.31
N ARG A 99 3.99 -2.17 -10.16
CA ARG A 99 2.74 -2.79 -10.60
C ARG A 99 1.53 -2.26 -9.83
N TYR A 100 1.66 -2.00 -8.53
CA TYR A 100 0.60 -1.37 -7.74
C TYR A 100 0.23 0.00 -8.31
N PHE A 101 1.22 0.86 -8.54
CA PHE A 101 0.96 2.19 -9.11
C PHE A 101 0.45 2.15 -10.56
N GLY A 102 0.70 1.07 -11.31
CA GLY A 102 0.16 0.85 -12.65
C GLY A 102 -1.27 0.29 -12.68
N GLU A 103 -1.59 -0.68 -11.81
CA GLU A 103 -2.88 -1.39 -11.82
C GLU A 103 -3.93 -0.80 -10.88
N ILE A 104 -3.52 -0.38 -9.68
CA ILE A 104 -4.41 0.13 -8.63
C ILE A 104 -4.31 1.66 -8.59
N GLY A 105 -3.08 2.18 -8.69
CA GLY A 105 -2.79 3.60 -8.65
C GLY A 105 -3.04 4.21 -7.27
N SER A 106 -3.02 5.54 -7.22
CA SER A 106 -3.31 6.33 -6.03
C SER A 106 -3.92 7.65 -6.51
N SER A 107 -4.92 8.15 -5.81
CA SER A 107 -5.51 9.46 -6.06
C SER A 107 -4.79 10.54 -5.24
N ASN A 108 -3.97 10.13 -4.26
CA ASN A 108 -3.19 11.00 -3.42
C ASN A 108 -1.93 11.49 -4.14
N SER A 109 -1.94 12.76 -4.54
CA SER A 109 -0.82 13.41 -5.26
C SER A 109 0.51 13.32 -4.52
N LYS A 110 0.50 13.28 -3.17
CA LYS A 110 1.72 13.10 -2.36
C LYS A 110 2.38 11.76 -2.64
N HIS A 111 1.60 10.67 -2.76
CA HIS A 111 2.15 9.35 -3.06
C HIS A 111 2.67 9.29 -4.50
N LEU A 112 1.89 9.82 -5.45
CA LEU A 112 2.29 9.88 -6.85
C LEU A 112 3.59 10.67 -7.05
N ASN A 113 3.71 11.85 -6.44
CA ASN A 113 4.89 12.70 -6.56
C ASN A 113 6.13 12.02 -5.98
N LYS A 114 6.02 11.40 -4.80
CA LYS A 114 7.13 10.64 -4.19
C LYS A 114 7.53 9.44 -5.04
N PHE A 115 6.56 8.68 -5.55
CA PHE A 115 6.82 7.52 -6.40
C PHE A 115 7.55 7.94 -7.68
N ARG A 116 7.05 8.97 -8.38
CA ARG A 116 7.67 9.51 -9.60
C ARG A 116 9.10 9.99 -9.33
N ALA A 117 9.32 10.77 -8.28
CA ALA A 117 10.64 11.26 -7.91
C ALA A 117 11.63 10.10 -7.66
N TYR A 118 11.21 9.06 -6.92
CA TYR A 118 12.05 7.88 -6.70
C TYR A 118 12.28 7.05 -7.97
N ALA A 119 11.26 6.90 -8.82
CA ALA A 119 11.39 6.16 -10.07
C ALA A 119 12.39 6.83 -11.03
N THR A 120 12.39 8.16 -11.11
CA THR A 120 13.35 8.94 -11.91
C THR A 120 14.78 8.79 -11.37
N ASP A 121 14.98 8.99 -10.05
CA ASP A 121 16.29 8.80 -9.38
C ASP A 121 16.87 7.40 -9.65
N ARG A 122 16.01 6.37 -9.58
CA ARG A 122 16.42 4.97 -9.80
C ARG A 122 16.78 4.65 -11.27
N LYS A 123 16.13 5.30 -12.24
CA LYS A 123 16.46 5.13 -13.67
C LYS A 123 17.82 5.77 -14.00
N GLY A 124 18.08 6.97 -13.51
CA GLY A 124 19.37 7.65 -13.69
C GLY A 124 20.56 6.86 -13.14
N VAL A 125 20.37 6.08 -12.06
CA VAL A 125 21.43 5.19 -11.50
C VAL A 125 21.74 3.99 -12.40
N ARG A 126 20.80 3.57 -13.27
CA ARG A 126 21.02 2.42 -14.18
C ARG A 126 21.72 2.81 -15.47
N GLU A 127 21.62 4.06 -15.92
CA GLU A 127 22.27 4.54 -17.15
C GLU A 127 23.76 4.89 -16.95
N VAL A 128 24.24 4.93 -15.70
CA VAL A 128 25.66 5.22 -15.36
C VAL A 128 26.43 3.91 -15.09
N LYS A 129 26.07 2.81 -15.74
CA LYS A 129 26.76 1.52 -15.63
C LYS A 129 27.10 0.93 -16.98
#